data_AF-A0A6C7LMJ2-F1
#
_entry.id   AF-A0A6C7LMJ2-F1
#
_cell.length_a   1.000
_cell.length_b   1.000
_cell.length_c   1.000
_cell.angle_alpha   90.00
_cell.angle_beta   90.00
_cell.angle_gamma   90.00
#
_symmetry.space_group_name_H-M   'P 1'
#
loop_
_entity.id
_entity.type
_entity.pdbx_description
1 polymer ?
#
loop_
_entity_poly.entity_id
_entity_poly.type
_entity_poly.pdbx_seq_one_letter_code
_entity_poly.pdbx_strand_id
1 'polypeptide(L)' 'MTAQEIKEFCKEQGLTYKQLAELIGMTEPSLKTALSIDKISNQIEASMNLLKTIKKQEQELKEFKTLKEILKKALK' A
#
# COMPACT_ATOMS: atom_id res chain seq x y z
N MET A 1 2.79 -13.78 4.41
CA MET A 1 3.32 -12.85 3.40
C MET A 1 4.85 -13.00 3.30
N THR A 2 5.45 -12.91 2.12
CA THR A 2 6.90 -13.11 1.87
C THR A 2 7.63 -11.79 1.59
N ALA A 3 8.97 -11.76 1.72
CA ALA A 3 9.74 -10.58 1.32
C ALA A 3 9.58 -10.26 -0.18
N GLN A 4 9.36 -11.27 -1.02
CA GLN A 4 9.15 -11.09 -2.45
C GLN A 4 7.85 -10.34 -2.72
N GLU A 5 6.74 -10.72 -2.09
CA GLU A 5 5.44 -10.04 -2.21
C GLU A 5 5.51 -8.56 -1.80
N ILE A 6 6.34 -8.23 -0.79
CA ILE A 6 6.53 -6.84 -0.37
C ILE A 6 7.32 -6.03 -1.40
N LYS A 7 8.35 -6.65 -2.01
CA LYS A 7 9.16 -6.01 -3.07
C LYS A 7 8.31 -5.75 -4.31
N GLU A 8 7.46 -6.70 -4.67
CA GLU A 8 6.50 -6.57 -5.79
C GLU A 8 5.49 -5.47 -5.51
N PHE A 9 4.85 -5.48 -4.33
CA PHE A 9 3.94 -4.41 -3.91
C PHE A 9 4.60 -3.02 -3.98
N CYS A 10 5.84 -2.89 -3.52
CA CYS A 10 6.60 -1.64 -3.57
C CYS A 10 6.72 -1.12 -5.02
N LYS A 11 7.05 -2.01 -5.96
CA LYS A 11 7.16 -1.69 -7.40
C LYS A 11 5.81 -1.33 -8.01
N GLU A 12 4.78 -2.14 -7.77
CA GLU A 12 3.42 -1.93 -8.31
C GLU A 12 2.83 -0.59 -7.87
N GLN A 13 3.11 -0.19 -6.63
CA GLN A 13 2.64 1.07 -6.06
C GLN A 13 3.53 2.27 -6.40
N GLY A 14 4.64 2.06 -7.13
CA GLY A 14 5.60 3.12 -7.46
C GLY A 14 6.25 3.74 -6.21
N LEU A 15 6.39 2.98 -5.13
CA LEU A 15 6.95 3.44 -3.87
C LEU A 15 8.44 3.16 -3.79
N THR A 16 9.16 4.00 -3.06
CA THR A 16 10.50 3.66 -2.57
C THR A 16 10.38 2.81 -1.30
N TYR A 17 11.42 2.02 -0.98
CA TYR A 17 11.44 1.27 0.28
C TYR A 17 11.37 2.18 1.51
N LYS A 18 11.87 3.41 1.41
CA LYS A 18 11.75 4.41 2.46
C LYS A 18 10.30 4.79 2.71
N GLN A 19 9.57 5.16 1.65
CA GLN A 19 8.16 5.51 1.74
C GLN A 19 7.32 4.32 2.22
N LEU A 20 7.61 3.11 1.72
CA LEU A 20 6.91 1.92 2.18
C LEU A 20 7.13 1.68 3.68
N ALA A 21 8.37 1.82 4.16
CA ALA A 21 8.69 1.69 5.58
C ALA A 21 7.93 2.71 6.42
N GLU A 22 7.91 3.98 6.00
CA GLU A 22 7.17 5.04 6.68
C GLU A 22 5.66 4.73 6.74
N LEU A 23 5.06 4.26 5.65
CA LEU A 23 3.64 3.90 5.58
C LEU A 23 3.25 2.75 6.51
N ILE A 24 4.16 1.81 6.78
CA ILE A 24 3.92 0.66 7.67
C ILE A 24 4.45 0.89 9.09
N GLY A 25 4.89 2.11 9.42
CA GLY A 25 5.37 2.48 10.76
C GLY A 25 6.77 1.94 11.10
N MET A 26 7.63 1.78 10.09
CA MET A 26 8.99 1.25 10.21
C MET A 26 10.04 2.25 9.70
N THR A 27 11.30 1.96 9.99
CA THR A 27 12.43 2.67 9.38
C THR A 27 12.91 1.94 8.12
N GLU A 28 13.43 2.67 7.14
CA GLU A 28 13.98 2.06 5.92
C GLU A 28 15.02 0.94 6.19
N PRO A 29 16.01 1.11 7.11
CA PRO A 29 16.98 0.06 7.39
C PRO A 29 16.37 -1.21 7.99
N SER A 30 15.36 -1.05 8.87
CA SER A 30 14.68 -2.20 9.50
C SER A 30 13.87 -2.99 8.46
N LEU A 31 13.16 -2.30 7.56
CA LEU A 31 12.45 -2.96 6.47
C LEU A 31 13.42 -3.65 5.51
N LYS A 32 14.49 -2.98 5.07
CA LYS A 32 15.50 -3.58 4.18
C LYS A 32 16.11 -4.83 4.79
N THR A 33 16.42 -4.81 6.09
CA THR A 33 16.97 -5.97 6.80
C THR A 33 15.98 -7.12 6.77
N ALA A 34 14.73 -6.89 7.19
CA ALA A 34 13.67 -7.90 7.17
C ALA A 34 13.46 -8.53 5.78
N LEU A 35 13.52 -7.73 4.72
CA LEU A 35 13.42 -8.17 3.33
C LEU A 35 14.63 -8.93 2.80
N SER A 36 15.81 -8.72 3.40
CA SER A 36 17.06 -9.35 2.99
C SER A 36 17.23 -10.72 3.63
N ILE A 37 16.81 -10.85 4.89
CA ILE A 37 16.88 -12.12 5.65
C ILE A 37 15.58 -12.93 5.57
N ASP A 38 14.61 -12.49 4.75
CA ASP A 38 13.27 -13.06 4.59
C ASP A 38 12.54 -13.32 5.92
N LYS A 39 12.75 -12.45 6.91
CA LYS A 39 12.14 -12.54 8.24
C LYS A 39 11.08 -11.48 8.39
N ILE A 40 9.92 -11.76 7.81
CA ILE A 40 8.74 -10.92 7.91
C ILE A 40 8.03 -11.24 9.23
N SER A 41 7.99 -10.28 10.15
CA SER A 41 7.26 -10.46 11.41
C SER A 41 5.76 -10.32 11.19
N ASN A 42 4.96 -10.88 12.10
CA ASN A 42 3.50 -10.73 12.09
C ASN A 42 3.06 -9.25 12.09
N GLN A 43 3.86 -8.37 12.69
CA GLN A 43 3.61 -6.93 12.68
C GLN A 43 3.75 -6.34 11.27
N ILE A 44 4.80 -6.72 10.53
CA ILE A 44 5.00 -6.27 9.14
C ILE A 44 3.85 -6.77 8.26
N GLU A 45 3.47 -8.03 8.43
CA GLU A 45 2.34 -8.63 7.71
C GLU A 45 1.03 -7.88 7.98
N ALA A 46 0.71 -7.64 9.25
CA ALA A 46 -0.49 -6.90 9.63
C ALA A 46 -0.50 -5.48 9.05
N SER A 47 0.60 -4.73 9.18
CA SER A 47 0.70 -3.36 8.66
C SER A 47 0.58 -3.31 7.13
N MET A 48 1.17 -4.27 6.41
CA MET A 48 1.06 -4.36 4.95
C MET A 48 -0.35 -4.72 4.50
N ASN A 49 -1.02 -5.64 5.19
CA ASN A 49 -2.42 -5.99 4.90
C ASN A 49 -3.35 -4.79 5.13
N LEU A 50 -3.10 -4.02 6.18
CA LEU A 50 -3.82 -2.77 6.44
C LEU A 50 -3.58 -1.75 5.31
N LEU A 51 -2.33 -1.54 4.90
CA LEU A 51 -1.99 -0.63 3.81
C LEU A 51 -2.66 -1.03 2.48
N LYS A 52 -2.68 -2.32 2.15
CA LYS A 52 -3.39 -2.85 0.98
C LYS A 52 -4.89 -2.53 1.04
N THR A 53 -5.49 -2.71 2.22
CA THR A 53 -6.92 -2.44 2.44
C THR A 53 -7.24 -0.96 2.26
N ILE A 54 -6.42 -0.07 2.83
CA ILE A 54 -6.58 1.38 2.69
C ILE A 54 -6.53 1.78 1.21
N LYS A 55 -5.52 1.32 0.47
CA LYS A 55 -5.37 1.65 -0.95
C LYS A 55 -6.54 1.16 -1.80
N LYS A 56 -7.07 -0.04 -1.49
CA LYS A 56 -8.28 -0.55 -2.15
C LYS A 56 -9.48 0.37 -1.88
N GLN A 57 -9.69 0.76 -0.64
CA GLN A 57 -10.79 1.65 -0.25
C GLN A 57 -10.65 3.05 -0.87
N GLU A 58 -9.43 3.59 -0.96
CA GLU A 58 -9.17 4.86 -1.63
C GLU A 58 -9.53 4.81 -3.11
N GLN A 59 -9.24 3.69 -3.79
CA GLN A 59 -9.61 3.47 -5.18
C GLN A 59 -11.12 3.37 -5.38
N GLU A 60 -11.83 2.59 -4.55
CA GLU A 60 -13.30 2.50 -4.58
C GLU A 60 -13.95 3.87 -4.33
N LEU A 61 -13.42 4.64 -3.36
CA LEU A 61 -13.91 5.98 -3.07
C LEU A 61 -13.66 6.95 -4.23
N LYS A 62 -12.52 6.83 -4.91
CA LYS A 62 -12.18 7.63 -6.10
C LYS A 62 -13.16 7.31 -7.24
N GLU A 63 -13.42 6.04 -7.52
CA GLU A 63 -14.38 5.62 -8.54
C GLU A 63 -15.79 6.16 -8.27
N PHE A 64 -16.26 6.05 -7.02
CA PHE A 64 -17.56 6.60 -6.62
C PHE A 64 -17.62 8.12 -6.80
N LYS A 65 -16.57 8.85 -6.40
CA LYS A 65 -16.48 10.31 -6.60
C LYS A 65 -16.49 10.66 -8.08
N THR A 66 -15.75 9.93 -8.92
CA THR A 66 -15.75 10.12 -10.37
C THR A 66 -17.14 9.91 -10.96
N LEU A 67 -17.84 8.83 -10.58
CA LEU A 67 -19.22 8.57 -11.01
C LEU A 67 -20.15 9.72 -10.61
N LYS A 68 -20.08 10.17 -9.34
CA LYS A 68 -20.87 11.30 -8.85
C LYS A 68 -20.66 12.57 -9.68
N GLU A 69 -19.41 12.88 -10.05
CA GLU A 69 -19.10 14.05 -10.87
C GLU A 69 -19.58 13.90 -12.32
N ILE A 70 -19.51 12.70 -12.90
CA ILE A 70 -20.08 12.43 -14.23
C ILE A 70 -21.60 12.64 -14.21
N LEU A 71 -22.30 12.08 -13.21
CA LEU A 71 -23.75 12.23 -13.08
C LEU A 71 -24.16 13.70 -12.90
N LYS A 72 -23.42 14.47 -12.09
CA LYS A 72 -23.66 15.92 -11.95
C LYS A 72 -23.51 16.69 -13.26
N LYS A 73 -22.54 16.31 -14.10
CA LYS A 73 -22.33 16.93 -15.42
C LYS A 73 -23.40 16.52 -16.43
N ALA A 74 -23.95 15.31 -16.32
CA ALA A 74 -24.98 14.81 -17.25
C ALA A 74 -26.39 15.34 -16.93
N LEU A 75 -26.65 15.71 -15.67
CA LEU A 75 -27.95 16.23 -15.20
C LEU A 75 -28.01 17.77 -15.15
N LYS A 76 -26.97 18.46 -15.61
CA LYS A 76 -26.92 19.92 -15.81
C LYS A 76 -26.82 20.22 -17.30
#